data_AF-A0A523ASN7-F1
#
_entry.id   AF-A0A523ASN7-F1
#
_cell.length_a   1.000
_cell.length_b   1.000
_cell.length_c   1.000
_cell.angle_alpha   90.00
_cell.angle_beta   90.00
_cell.angle_gamma   90.00
#
_symmetry.space_group_name_H-M   'P 1'
#
loop_
_entity.id
_entity.type
_entity.pdbx_description
1 polymer ?
#
loop_
_entity_poly.entity_id
_entity_poly.type
_entity_poly.pdbx_seq_one_letter_code
_entity_poly.pdbx_strand_id
1 'polypeptide(L)' 'MPLYEFGGKRPSIHPGALVAKTACLVGEVVVGEGTSIWPGAVLRG' A
#
# COMPACT_ATOMS: atom_id res chain seq x y z
N MET A 1 5.52 7.71 3.59
CA MET A 1 4.65 6.68 3.00
C MET A 1 3.81 6.12 4.13
N PRO A 2 2.52 6.48 4.22
CA PRO A 2 1.61 5.97 5.24
C PRO A 2 1.25 4.49 4.98
N LEU A 3 2.09 3.58 5.46
CA LEU A 3 1.78 2.15 5.56
C LEU A 3 1.47 1.84 7.02
N TYR A 4 0.26 1.34 7.28
CA TYR A 4 -0.20 1.11 8.64
C TYR A 4 -0.51 -0.37 8.85
N GLU A 5 0.01 -0.91 9.95
CA GLU A 5 -0.41 -2.20 10.45
C GLU A 5 -1.79 -2.08 11.12
N PHE A 6 -2.66 -3.06 10.89
CA PHE A 6 -3.95 -3.17 11.55
C PHE A 6 -4.27 -4.63 11.84
N GLY A 7 -4.61 -4.98 13.09
CA GLY A 7 -4.95 -6.36 13.46
C GLY A 7 -3.85 -7.39 13.20
N GLY A 8 -2.57 -7.00 13.26
CA GLY A 8 -1.44 -7.87 12.94
C GLY A 8 -1.15 -8.02 11.44
N LYS A 9 -1.87 -7.28 10.59
CA LYS A 9 -1.72 -7.31 9.12
C LYS A 9 -1.06 -6.04 8.62
N ARG A 10 -0.07 -6.20 7.73
CA ARG A 10 0.70 -5.10 7.13
C ARG A 10 0.60 -5.13 5.61
N PRO A 11 0.63 -3.97 4.95
CA PRO A 11 0.75 -3.93 3.50
C PRO A 11 2.02 -4.64 3.02
N SER A 12 1.88 -5.51 2.02
CA SER A 12 2.98 -6.14 1.30
C SER A 12 3.09 -5.51 -0.08
N ILE A 13 4.27 -4.96 -0.40
CA ILE A 13 4.49 -4.21 -1.63
C ILE A 13 5.64 -4.85 -2.40
N HIS A 14 5.34 -5.27 -3.63
CA HIS A 14 6.36 -5.75 -4.55
C HIS A 14 7.35 -4.62 -4.90
N PRO A 15 8.68 -4.88 -4.97
CA PRO A 15 9.68 -3.85 -5.30
C PRO A 15 9.49 -3.22 -6.69
N GLY A 16 8.87 -3.94 -7.62
CA GLY A 16 8.48 -3.44 -8.95
C GLY A 16 7.17 -2.64 -8.98
N ALA A 17 6.56 -2.32 -7.83
CA ALA A 17 5.38 -1.49 -7.74
C ALA A 17 5.74 -0.02 -7.49
N LEU A 18 4.91 0.88 -8.00
CA LEU A 18 5.02 2.31 -7.73
C LEU A 18 3.95 2.72 -6.71
N VAL A 19 4.37 3.18 -5.53
CA VAL A 19 3.46 3.71 -4.51
C VAL A 19 3.82 5.16 -4.23
N ALA A 20 2.91 6.08 -4.56
CA ALA A 20 3.09 7.49 -4.27
C ALA A 20 3.28 7.72 -2.77
N LYS A 21 4.18 8.64 -2.39
CA LYS A 21 4.53 8.90 -0.98
C LYS A 21 3.35 9.30 -0.09
N THR A 22 2.30 9.86 -0.69
CA THR A 22 1.07 10.34 -0.04
C THR A 22 -0.09 9.35 -0.11
N ALA A 23 0.07 8.18 -0.74
CA ALA A 23 -0.94 7.12 -0.71
C ALA A 23 -0.96 6.41 0.65
N CYS A 24 -2.15 6.09 1.16
CA CYS A 24 -2.35 5.45 2.46
C CYS A 24 -2.80 3.99 2.28
N LEU A 25 -2.02 3.04 2.80
CA LEU A 25 -2.34 1.61 2.79
C LEU A 25 -2.42 1.11 4.23
N VAL A 26 -3.52 0.43 4.57
CA VAL A 26 -3.81 -0.04 5.93
C VAL A 26 -4.17 -1.51 5.89
N GLY A 27 -3.53 -2.32 6.73
CA GLY A 27 -3.92 -3.72 6.96
C GLY A 27 -3.47 -4.70 5.87
N GLU A 28 -4.33 -5.66 5.52
CA GLU A 28 -4.08 -6.75 4.58
C GLU A 28 -4.20 -6.29 3.13
N VAL A 29 -3.24 -5.48 2.69
CA VAL A 29 -3.11 -4.99 1.31
C VAL A 29 -1.92 -5.64 0.63
N VAL A 30 -2.13 -6.22 -0.55
CA VAL A 30 -1.06 -6.78 -1.39
C VAL A 30 -0.95 -5.99 -2.68
N VAL A 31 0.22 -5.40 -2.93
CA VAL A 31 0.53 -4.64 -4.15
C VAL A 31 1.49 -5.48 -5.01
N GLY A 32 1.00 -5.95 -6.15
CA GLY A 32 1.76 -6.77 -7.09
C GLY A 32 2.73 -5.99 -7.97
N GLU A 33 3.60 -6.71 -8.68
CA GLU A 33 4.52 -6.15 -9.67
C GLU A 33 3.79 -5.31 -10.74
N GLY A 34 4.37 -4.19 -11.16
CA GLY A 34 3.81 -3.33 -12.19
C GLY A 34 2.57 -2.51 -11.75
N THR A 35 2.12 -2.66 -10.50
CA THR A 35 0.98 -1.89 -9.97
C THR A 35 1.42 -0.45 -9.63
N SER A 36 0.57 0.53 -9.93
CA SER A 36 0.78 1.93 -9.55
C SER A 36 -0.34 2.44 -8.65
N ILE A 37 0.01 2.98 -7.48
CA ILE A 37 -0.92 3.64 -6.55
C ILE A 37 -0.58 5.14 -6.51
N TRP A 38 -1.55 5.97 -6.86
CA TRP A 38 -1.36 7.40 -7.12
C TRP A 38 -1.59 8.27 -5.87
N PRO A 39 -1.10 9.52 -5.87
CA PRO A 39 -1.23 10.43 -4.72
C PRO A 39 -2.66 10.54 -4.21
N GLY A 40 -2.83 10.46 -2.87
CA GLY A 40 -4.13 10.60 -2.21
C GLY A 40 -5.03 9.36 -2.22
N ALA A 41 -4.62 8.27 -2.89
CA ALA A 41 -5.35 7.01 -2.81
C ALA A 41 -5.33 6.43 -1.39
N VAL A 42 -6.46 5.83 -0.99
CA VAL A 42 -6.61 5.12 0.29
C VAL A 42 -7.05 3.69 0.02
N LEU A 43 -6.22 2.73 0.43
CA LEU A 43 -6.53 1.30 0.39
C LEU A 43 -6.59 0.78 1.83
N ARG A 44 -7.74 0.27 2.23
CA ARG A 44 -7.98 -0.28 3.58
C ARG A 44 -8.55 -1.68 3.44
N GLY A 45 -7.73 -2.68 3.74
CA GLY A 45 -8.04 -4.12 3.64
C GLY A 45 -7.62 -4.86 4.89
#